data_AF-A0A1I4A660-F1
#
_entry.id   AF-A0A1I4A660-F1
#
_cell.length_a   1.000
_cell.length_b   1.000
_cell.length_c   1.000
_cell.angle_alpha   90.00
_cell.angle_beta   90.00
_cell.angle_gamma   90.00
#
_symmetry.space_group_name_H-M   'P 1'
#
loop_
_entity.id
_entity.type
_entity.pdbx_description
1 polymer ?
#
loop_
_entity_poly.entity_id
_entity_poly.type
_entity_poly.pdbx_seq_one_letter_code
_entity_poly.pdbx_strand_id
1 'polypeptide(L)'
;MPNDSDHIAIDPAVAVELSQWDRVASDVRTMWQTQIAKIQQLNNSSTWGADTPGLAFQASYYQGGALFQMITNGGQIIADAAAEPARIRKAIANSLATDHAQGQMMGNLQV
;
A
#
# COMPACT_ATOMS: atom_id res chain seq x y z
N MET A 1 5.30 37.64 -19.78
CA MET A 1 5.69 36.30 -19.30
C MET A 1 4.39 35.54 -19.08
N PRO A 2 4.25 34.29 -19.56
CA PRO A 2 3.08 33.48 -19.23
C PRO A 2 3.01 33.37 -17.71
N ASN A 3 1.83 33.63 -17.16
CA ASN A 3 1.60 33.62 -15.73
C ASN A 3 1.64 32.14 -15.29
N ASP A 4 2.54 31.77 -14.38
CA ASP A 4 2.67 30.40 -13.83
C ASP A 4 1.37 29.90 -13.15
N SER A 5 0.37 30.77 -13.03
CA SER A 5 -0.95 30.51 -12.45
C SER A 5 -1.86 29.57 -13.26
N ASP A 6 -1.50 29.20 -14.49
CA ASP A 6 -2.29 28.27 -15.31
C ASP A 6 -1.93 26.79 -15.10
N HIS A 7 -0.83 26.49 -14.38
CA HIS A 7 -0.43 25.12 -14.11
C HIS A 7 -0.96 24.64 -12.75
N ILE A 8 -2.12 23.99 -12.80
CA ILE A 8 -2.66 23.20 -11.71
C ILE A 8 -1.80 21.93 -11.54
N ALA A 9 -0.82 21.97 -10.65
CA ALA A 9 0.08 20.84 -10.40
C ALA A 9 0.18 20.52 -8.90
N ILE A 10 0.40 19.25 -8.59
CA ILE A 10 0.78 18.82 -7.25
C ILE A 10 2.12 19.47 -6.91
N ASP A 11 2.25 19.98 -5.68
CA ASP A 11 3.50 20.52 -5.16
C ASP A 11 4.67 19.53 -5.41
N PRO A 12 5.80 19.98 -5.98
CA PRO A 12 6.90 19.09 -6.33
C PRO A 12 7.47 18.31 -5.14
N ALA A 13 7.52 18.88 -3.94
CA ALA A 13 8.00 18.18 -2.76
C ALA A 13 7.02 17.06 -2.36
N VAL A 14 5.72 17.33 -2.42
CA VAL A 14 4.68 16.30 -2.20
C VAL A 14 4.77 15.19 -3.24
N ALA A 15 4.99 15.53 -4.52
CA ALA A 15 5.15 14.55 -5.58
C ALA A 15 6.39 13.63 -5.37
N VAL A 16 7.49 14.20 -4.87
CA VAL A 16 8.70 13.46 -4.51
C VAL A 16 8.42 12.49 -3.35
N GLU A 17 7.76 12.95 -2.28
CA GLU A 17 7.43 12.10 -1.13
C GLU A 17 6.48 10.95 -1.51
N LEU A 18 5.46 11.22 -2.33
CA LEU A 18 4.56 10.18 -2.82
C LEU A 18 5.28 9.14 -3.69
N SER A 19 6.30 9.56 -4.43
CA SER A 19 7.13 8.65 -5.22
C SER A 19 8.07 7.81 -4.35
N GLN A 20 8.59 8.39 -3.25
CA GLN A 20 9.36 7.65 -2.25
C GLN A 20 8.47 6.61 -1.54
N TRP A 21 7.25 6.99 -1.18
CA TRP A 21 6.27 6.06 -0.63
C TRP A 21 6.03 4.89 -1.58
N ASP A 22 5.72 5.14 -2.85
CA ASP A 22 5.49 4.06 -3.83
C ASP A 22 6.65 3.05 -3.88
N ARG A 23 7.89 3.55 -3.84
CA ARG A 23 9.09 2.69 -3.81
C ARG A 23 9.11 1.83 -2.55
N VAL A 24 9.01 2.46 -1.37
CA VAL A 24 9.06 1.73 -0.09
C VAL A 24 7.92 0.71 0.02
N ALA A 25 6.71 1.07 -0.41
CA ALA A 25 5.58 0.15 -0.40
C ALA A 25 5.78 -1.03 -1.34
N SER A 26 6.39 -0.82 -2.51
CA SER A 26 6.77 -1.90 -3.43
C SER A 26 7.83 -2.84 -2.83
N ASP A 27 8.84 -2.27 -2.15
CA ASP A 27 9.89 -3.05 -1.50
C ASP A 27 9.32 -3.91 -0.35
N VAL A 28 8.48 -3.30 0.50
CA VAL A 28 7.79 -4.00 1.60
C VAL A 28 6.89 -5.11 1.07
N ARG A 29 6.15 -4.87 -0.03
CA ARG A 29 5.32 -5.89 -0.67
C ARG A 29 6.13 -7.07 -1.17
N THR A 30 7.24 -6.80 -1.84
CA THR A 30 8.16 -7.83 -2.35
C THR A 30 8.76 -8.64 -1.21
N MET A 31 9.20 -7.95 -0.14
CA MET A 31 9.74 -8.59 1.06
C MET A 31 8.70 -9.50 1.71
N TRP A 32 7.47 -9.02 1.90
CA TRP A 32 6.38 -9.81 2.47
C TRP A 32 6.08 -11.07 1.67
N GLN A 33 5.88 -10.94 0.36
CA GLN A 33 5.62 -12.08 -0.53
C GLN A 33 6.75 -13.11 -0.45
N THR A 34 8.00 -12.64 -0.44
CA THR A 34 9.17 -13.51 -0.30
C THR A 34 9.19 -14.27 1.03
N GLN A 35 8.89 -13.60 2.14
CA GLN A 35 8.90 -14.24 3.46
C GLN A 35 7.72 -15.20 3.64
N ILE A 36 6.52 -14.86 3.15
CA ILE A 36 5.37 -15.76 3.18
C ILE A 36 5.64 -17.02 2.35
N ALA A 37 6.25 -16.87 1.16
CA ALA A 37 6.63 -18.02 0.35
C ALA A 37 7.62 -18.95 1.09
N LYS A 38 8.60 -18.38 1.80
CA LYS A 38 9.55 -19.16 2.63
C LYS A 38 8.84 -19.88 3.79
N ILE A 39 7.92 -19.22 4.48
CA ILE A 39 7.12 -19.84 5.55
C ILE A 39 6.33 -21.02 4.98
N GLN A 40 5.64 -20.82 3.85
CA GLN A 40 4.87 -21.87 3.19
C GLN A 40 5.75 -23.05 2.74
N GLN A 41 6.96 -22.77 2.25
CA GLN A 41 7.93 -23.80 1.89
C GLN A 41 8.37 -24.64 3.10
N LEU A 42 8.50 -24.04 4.29
CA LEU A 42 8.88 -24.74 5.53
C LEU A 42 7.71 -25.51 6.18
N ASN A 43 6.48 -25.24 5.75
CA ASN A 43 5.28 -25.85 6.30
C ASN A 43 4.95 -27.19 5.64
N ASN A 44 5.87 -28.14 5.73
CA ASN A 44 5.73 -29.47 5.14
C ASN A 44 6.17 -30.59 6.11
N SER A 45 5.71 -31.82 5.84
CA SER A 45 6.00 -32.98 6.68
C SER A 45 7.48 -33.36 6.72
N SER A 46 8.26 -33.06 5.67
CA SER A 46 9.71 -33.29 5.69
C SER A 46 10.48 -32.36 6.62
N THR A 47 9.89 -31.21 6.98
CA THR A 47 10.50 -30.23 7.88
C THR A 47 10.19 -30.56 9.34
N TRP A 48 8.99 -31.07 9.62
CA TRP A 48 8.52 -31.28 10.98
C TRP A 48 8.71 -32.71 11.48
N GLY A 49 8.92 -33.65 10.56
CA GLY A 49 8.92 -35.08 10.85
C GLY A 49 7.51 -35.67 10.71
N ALA A 50 7.45 -36.94 10.31
CA ALA A 50 6.21 -37.71 10.22
C ALA A 50 5.96 -38.56 11.48
N ASP A 51 6.76 -38.37 12.53
CA ASP A 51 6.63 -39.04 13.82
C ASP A 51 5.59 -38.33 14.72
N THR A 52 5.28 -38.95 15.85
CA THR A 52 4.27 -38.42 16.79
C THR A 52 4.55 -36.97 17.21
N PRO A 53 5.80 -36.58 17.55
CA PRO A 53 6.14 -35.18 17.80
C PRO A 53 5.88 -34.23 16.61
N GLY A 54 6.29 -34.61 15.40
CA GLY A 54 6.09 -33.78 14.21
C GLY A 54 4.61 -33.54 13.89
N LEU A 55 3.79 -34.58 14.02
CA LEU A 55 2.34 -34.49 13.85
C LEU A 55 1.66 -33.63 14.94
N ALA A 56 2.12 -33.73 16.19
CA ALA A 56 1.62 -32.89 17.28
C ALA A 56 1.98 -31.41 17.08
N PHE A 57 3.20 -31.13 16.62
CA PHE A 57 3.61 -29.78 16.24
C PHE A 57 2.75 -29.24 15.10
N GLN A 58 2.57 -30.01 14.03
CA GLN A 58 1.70 -29.65 12.91
C GLN A 58 0.31 -29.23 13.38
N ALA A 59 -0.32 -30.07 14.21
CA ALA A 59 -1.66 -29.80 14.72
C ALA A 59 -1.71 -28.51 15.54
N SER A 60 -0.75 -28.29 16.46
CA SER A 60 -0.70 -27.08 17.28
C SER A 60 -0.37 -25.82 16.49
N TYR A 61 0.51 -25.92 15.48
CA TYR A 61 0.94 -24.81 14.64
C TYR A 61 -0.20 -24.25 13.77
N TYR A 62 -1.10 -25.12 13.30
CA TYR A 62 -2.31 -24.71 12.57
C TYR A 62 -3.52 -24.45 13.47
N GLN A 63 -3.42 -24.75 14.78
CA GLN A 63 -4.53 -24.60 15.70
C GLN A 63 -4.98 -23.13 15.78
N GLY A 64 -6.31 -22.91 15.67
CA GLY A 64 -6.89 -21.58 15.75
C GLY A 64 -6.69 -20.70 14.50
N GLY A 65 -6.04 -21.19 13.45
CA GLY A 65 -5.94 -20.48 12.16
C GLY A 65 -5.10 -19.19 12.19
N ALA A 66 -4.34 -18.95 13.26
CA ALA A 66 -3.58 -17.72 13.45
C ALA A 66 -2.57 -17.45 12.31
N LEU A 67 -1.94 -18.51 11.77
CA LEU A 67 -1.06 -18.37 10.61
C LEU A 67 -1.81 -17.84 9.39
N PHE A 68 -2.97 -18.39 9.08
CA PHE A 68 -3.79 -17.94 7.96
C PHE A 68 -4.19 -16.47 8.15
N GLN A 69 -4.64 -16.12 9.35
CA GLN A 69 -4.99 -14.73 9.69
C GLN A 69 -3.78 -13.79 9.56
N MET A 70 -2.60 -14.21 10.01
CA MET A 70 -1.37 -13.41 9.86
C MET A 70 -1.04 -13.17 8.38
N ILE A 71 -1.12 -14.19 7.54
CA ILE A 71 -0.85 -14.08 6.09
C ILE A 71 -1.87 -13.14 5.42
N THR A 72 -3.16 -13.33 5.70
CA THR A 72 -4.22 -12.52 5.12
C THR A 72 -4.17 -11.07 5.59
N ASN A 73 -4.10 -10.84 6.90
CA ASN A 73 -4.10 -9.50 7.48
C ASN A 73 -2.84 -8.72 7.10
N GLY A 74 -1.67 -9.35 7.15
CA GLY A 74 -0.42 -8.71 6.74
C GLY A 74 -0.42 -8.37 5.25
N GLY A 75 -0.96 -9.27 4.40
CA GLY A 75 -1.14 -9.00 2.98
C GLY A 75 -2.06 -7.80 2.73
N GLN A 76 -3.17 -7.70 3.47
CA GLN A 76 -4.10 -6.59 3.35
C GLN A 76 -3.47 -5.26 3.78
N ILE A 77 -2.79 -5.21 4.93
CA ILE A 77 -2.12 -4.00 5.42
C ILE A 77 -1.13 -3.45 4.38
N ILE A 78 -0.35 -4.34 3.75
CA ILE A 78 0.63 -3.97 2.74
C ILE A 78 -0.04 -3.53 1.43
N ALA A 79 -1.16 -4.17 1.06
CA ALA A 79 -1.94 -3.74 -0.09
C ALA A 79 -2.50 -2.33 0.11
N ASP A 80 -3.04 -2.05 1.30
CA ASP A 80 -3.58 -0.74 1.67
C ASP A 80 -2.49 0.33 1.68
N ALA A 81 -1.35 0.07 2.32
CA ALA A 81 -0.21 0.98 2.35
C ALA A 81 0.29 1.33 0.93
N ALA A 82 0.27 0.38 0.00
CA ALA A 82 0.67 0.61 -1.38
C ALA A 82 -0.39 1.30 -2.25
N ALA A 83 -1.66 1.28 -1.85
CA ALA A 83 -2.74 1.96 -2.56
C ALA A 83 -2.88 3.44 -2.14
N GLU A 84 -2.41 3.78 -0.95
CA GLU A 84 -2.61 5.11 -0.35
C GLU A 84 -2.03 6.27 -1.17
N PRO A 85 -0.81 6.19 -1.75
CA PRO A 85 -0.27 7.30 -2.54
C PRO A 85 -1.15 7.68 -3.73
N ALA A 86 -1.78 6.71 -4.39
CA ALA A 86 -2.71 6.98 -5.49
C ALA A 86 -3.99 7.68 -5.01
N ARG A 87 -4.50 7.34 -3.81
CA ARG A 87 -5.65 8.01 -3.20
C ARG A 87 -5.31 9.46 -2.87
N ILE A 88 -4.13 9.71 -2.31
CA ILE A 88 -3.65 11.05 -1.99
C ILE A 88 -3.50 11.89 -3.27
N ARG A 89 -2.86 11.37 -4.32
CA ARG A 89 -2.74 12.06 -5.62
C ARG A 89 -4.12 12.47 -6.16
N LYS A 90 -5.09 11.56 -6.11
CA LYS A 90 -6.45 11.83 -6.56
C LYS A 90 -7.13 12.90 -5.71
N ALA A 91 -6.97 12.86 -4.39
CA ALA A 91 -7.51 13.87 -3.49
C ALA A 91 -6.94 15.26 -3.79
N ILE A 92 -5.62 15.38 -3.95
CA ILE A 92 -4.95 16.64 -4.29
C ILE A 92 -5.45 17.16 -5.64
N ALA A 93 -5.48 16.30 -6.67
CA ALA A 93 -5.94 16.68 -8.01
C ALA A 93 -7.39 17.20 -7.99
N ASN A 94 -8.28 16.56 -7.23
CA ASN A 94 -9.66 17.00 -7.08
C ASN A 94 -9.77 18.36 -6.38
N SER A 95 -9.01 18.59 -5.31
CA SER A 95 -9.00 19.87 -4.59
C SER A 95 -8.50 20.98 -5.50
N LEU A 96 -7.37 20.77 -6.17
CA LEU A 96 -6.80 21.75 -7.07
C LEU A 96 -7.72 22.11 -8.26
N ALA A 97 -8.42 21.12 -8.83
CA ALA A 97 -9.42 21.37 -9.87
C ALA A 97 -10.62 22.18 -9.36
N THR A 98 -11.05 21.93 -8.12
CA THR A 98 -12.14 22.66 -7.47
C THR A 98 -11.75 24.11 -7.22
N ASP A 99 -10.56 24.35 -6.66
CA ASP A 99 -10.03 25.69 -6.37
C ASP A 99 -9.91 26.51 -7.66
N HIS A 100 -9.40 25.90 -8.73
CA HIS A 100 -9.32 26.55 -10.04
C HIS A 100 -10.70 26.93 -10.59
N ALA A 101 -11.69 26.02 -10.52
CA ALA A 101 -13.05 26.31 -10.96
C ALA A 101 -13.68 27.46 -10.17
N GLN A 102 -13.47 27.51 -8.85
CA GLN A 102 -13.95 28.62 -8.00
C GLN A 102 -13.26 29.94 -8.35
N GLY A 103 -11.94 29.92 -8.59
CA GLY A 103 -11.18 31.10 -9.02
C GLY A 103 -11.72 31.68 -10.33
N GLN A 104 -12.02 30.82 -11.32
CA GLN A 104 -12.62 31.24 -12.59
C GLN A 104 -14.02 31.85 -12.38
N MET A 105 -14.86 31.25 -11.52
CA MET A 105 -16.19 31.80 -11.22
C MET A 105 -16.10 33.19 -10.56
N MET A 106 -15.20 33.37 -9.58
CA MET A 106 -15.04 34.67 -8.92
C MET A 106 -14.46 35.74 -9.85
N GLY A 107 -13.48 35.38 -10.70
CA GLY A 107 -12.94 36.29 -11.70
C GLY A 107 -14.00 36.80 -12.69
N ASN A 108 -14.91 35.92 -13.11
CA ASN A 108 -16.02 36.27 -14.00
C ASN A 108 -17.11 37.14 -13.34
N LEU A 109 -17.17 37.18 -12.00
CA LEU A 109 -18.13 37.99 -11.23
C LEU A 109 -17.61 39.41 -10.91
N GLN A 110 -16.30 39.66 -11.11
CA GLN A 110 -15.66 40.96 -10.86
C GLN A 110 -15.55 41.84 -12.12
N VAL A 111 -16.13 41.41 -13.25
CA VAL A 111 -16.18 42.13 -14.53
C VAL A 111 -17.56 42.74 -14.75
#